data_AF-A0A9E5L5L8-F1
#
_entry.id   AF-A0A9E5L5L8-F1
#
_cell.length_a   1.000
_cell.length_b   1.000
_cell.length_c   1.000
_cell.angle_alpha   90.00
_cell.angle_beta   90.00
_cell.angle_gamma   90.00
#
_symmetry.space_group_name_H-M   'P 1'
#
loop_
_entity.id
_entity.type
_entity.pdbx_description
1 polymer ?
#
loop_
_entity_poly.entity_id
_entity_poly.type
_entity_poly.pdbx_seq_one_letter_code
_entity_poly.pdbx_strand_id
1 'polypeptide(L)' 'MEKIDLSIIILSYNTKELLKKCLNSLVLSIKYHVLRAEIIVVDNGST' A
#
# COMPACT_ATOMS: atom_id res chain seq x y z
N MET A 1 -4.65 4.22 21.26
CA MET A 1 -4.25 3.85 19.89
C MET A 1 -4.56 5.04 19.01
N GLU A 2 -3.60 5.53 18.23
CA GLU A 2 -3.89 6.61 17.29
C GLU A 2 -4.86 6.12 16.21
N LYS A 3 -5.81 6.98 15.82
CA LYS A 3 -6.83 6.65 14.82
C LYS A 3 -6.21 6.62 13.43
N ILE A 4 -6.26 5.47 12.76
CA ILE A 4 -5.93 5.35 11.35
C ILE A 4 -7.10 5.92 10.53
N ASP A 5 -6.80 6.76 9.55
CA ASP A 5 -7.79 7.42 8.69
C ASP A 5 -8.15 6.54 7.48
N LEU A 6 -7.22 5.71 7.02
CA LEU A 6 -7.37 4.86 5.83
C LEU A 6 -6.58 3.54 5.97
N SER A 7 -7.23 2.42 5.65
CA SER A 7 -6.58 1.12 5.53
C SER A 7 -6.59 0.67 4.08
N ILE A 8 -5.42 0.35 3.52
CA ILE A 8 -5.24 -0.05 2.12
C ILE A 8 -4.73 -1.50 2.10
N ILE A 9 -5.53 -2.40 1.54
CA ILE A 9 -5.18 -3.82 1.43
C ILE A 9 -4.90 -4.14 -0.04
N ILE A 10 -3.69 -4.62 -0.33
CA ILE A 10 -3.22 -4.92 -1.69
C ILE A 10 -2.92 -6.41 -1.79
N LEU A 11 -3.68 -7.13 -2.60
CA LEU A 11 -3.33 -8.49 -3.00
C LEU A 11 -2.29 -8.44 -4.13
N SER A 12 -1.18 -9.16 -3.98
CA SER A 12 -0.11 -9.24 -4.99
C SER A 12 0.13 -10.69 -5.42
N TYR A 13 0.39 -10.91 -6.72
CA TYR A 13 0.78 -12.20 -7.28
C TYR A 13 1.67 -11.96 -8.50
N ASN A 14 2.96 -12.30 -8.40
CA ASN A 14 3.96 -12.12 -9.46
C ASN A 14 4.03 -10.69 -10.04
N THR A 15 3.73 -9.66 -9.24
CA THR A 15 3.63 -8.25 -9.67
C THR A 15 4.72 -7.34 -9.11
N LYS A 16 5.93 -7.85 -8.84
CA LYS A 16 7.02 -7.09 -8.17
C LYS A 16 7.20 -5.64 -8.64
N GLU A 17 7.39 -5.42 -9.95
CA GLU A 17 7.64 -4.07 -10.48
C GLU A 17 6.39 -3.18 -10.46
N LEU A 18 5.21 -3.77 -10.67
CA LEU A 18 3.94 -3.04 -10.58
C LEU A 18 3.63 -2.66 -9.13
N LEU A 19 3.82 -3.58 -8.19
CA LEU A 19 3.65 -3.36 -6.75
C LEU A 19 4.58 -2.24 -6.28
N LYS A 20 5.85 -2.25 -6.71
CA LYS A 20 6.81 -1.18 -6.39
C LYS A 20 6.33 0.19 -6.87
N LYS A 21 5.87 0.30 -8.12
CA LYS A 21 5.31 1.55 -8.68
C LYS A 21 4.05 1.99 -7.93
N CYS A 22 3.16 1.06 -7.62
CA CYS A 22 1.94 1.29 -6.86
C CYS A 22 2.25 1.85 -5.46
N LEU A 23 3.12 1.19 -4.70
CA LEU A 23 3.53 1.63 -3.36
C LEU A 23 4.18 3.01 -3.38
N ASN A 24 5.07 3.27 -4.36
CA ASN A 24 5.68 4.60 -4.51
C ASN A 24 4.64 5.69 -4.76
N SER A 25 3.67 5.43 -5.65
CA SER A 25 2.57 6.37 -5.91
C SER A 25 1.70 6.58 -4.68
N LEU A 26 1.34 5.51 -3.97
CA LEU A 26 0.48 5.57 -2.78
C LEU A 26 1.13 6.38 -1.67
N VAL A 27 2.42 6.14 -1.37
CA VAL A 27 3.15 6.88 -0.33
C VAL A 27 3.16 8.39 -0.63
N LEU A 28 3.37 8.77 -1.90
CA LEU A 28 3.31 10.17 -2.31
C LEU A 28 1.92 10.78 -2.11
N SER A 29 0.86 10.07 -2.52
CA SER A 29 -0.52 10.53 -2.36
C SER A 29 -0.94 10.64 -0.89
N ILE A 30 -0.61 9.66 -0.06
CA ILE A 30 -0.90 9.66 1.37
C ILE A 30 -0.23 10.85 2.06
N LYS A 31 1.05 11.10 1.73
CA LYS A 31 1.81 12.24 2.27
C LYS A 31 1.22 13.58 1.82
N TYR A 32 0.79 13.69 0.57
CA TYR A 32 0.16 14.91 0.04
C TYR A 32 -1.15 15.25 0.77
N HIS A 33 -1.95 14.23 1.14
CA HIS A 33 -3.21 14.42 1.85
C HIS A 33 -3.10 14.38 3.38
N VAL A 34 -1.89 14.23 3.95
CA VAL A 34 -1.62 14.17 5.40
C VAL A 34 -2.49 13.13 6.12
N LEU A 35 -2.73 11.99 5.45
CA LEU A 35 -3.51 10.88 6.01
C LEU A 35 -2.62 9.98 6.87
N ARG A 36 -3.09 9.55 8.04
CA ARG A 36 -2.51 8.41 8.73
C ARG A 36 -3.09 7.14 8.11
N ALA A 37 -2.31 6.50 7.26
CA ALA A 37 -2.72 5.30 6.55
C ALA A 37 -1.85 4.10 6.90
N GLU A 38 -2.45 2.92 6.87
CA GLU A 38 -1.74 1.65 6.88
C GLU A 38 -1.84 0.98 5.50
N ILE A 39 -0.77 0.29 5.10
CA ILE A 39 -0.72 -0.46 3.84
C ILE A 39 -0.38 -1.91 4.17
N ILE A 40 -1.28 -2.81 3.84
CA ILE A 40 -1.14 -4.25 4.08
C ILE A 40 -1.03 -4.93 2.71
N VAL A 41 0.14 -5.50 2.43
CA VAL A 41 0.37 -6.27 1.20
C VAL A 41 0.23 -7.75 1.52
N VAL A 42 -0.70 -8.42 0.83
CA VAL A 42 -0.91 -9.87 0.93
C VAL A 42 -0.33 -10.50 -0.34
N ASP A 43 0.77 -11.23 -0.19
CA ASP A 43 1.29 -12.05 -1.26
C ASP A 43 0.44 -13.33 -1.41
N ASN A 44 -0.08 -13.55 -2.62
CA ASN A 44 -0.93 -14.69 -2.94
C ASN A 44 -0.10 -15.87 -3.50
N GLY A 45 1.02 -16.18 -2.84
CA GLY A 45 1.90 -17.29 -3.24
C GLY A 45 2.65 -17.03 -4.54
N SER A 46 3.31 -15.87 -4.66
CA SER A 46 4.20 -15.60 -5.79
C SER A 46 5.37 -16.61 -5.84
N THR A 47 5.93 -16.83 -7.03
CA THR A 47 7.02 -17.80 -7.29
C THR A 47 8.29 -17.12 -7.75
#